data_AF-A0A1V6EZJ2-F1
#
_entry.id   AF-A0A1V6EZJ2-F1
#
_cell.length_a   1.000
_cell.length_b   1.000
_cell.length_c   1.000
_cell.angle_alpha   90.00
_cell.angle_beta   90.00
_cell.angle_gamma   90.00
#
_symmetry.space_group_name_H-M   'P 1'
#
loop_
_entity.id
_entity.type
_entity.pdbx_description
1 polymer ?
#
loop_
_entity_poly.entity_id
_entity_poly.type
_entity_poly.pdbx_seq_one_letter_code
_entity_poly.pdbx_strand_id
1 'polypeptide(L)'
;MIASVLQKLFGLWQGLSDREKRLAKLTAAALVVMAALTVYQRAMARMDDLDQTIMRLEEDLVSYTSQIAHRELVESQYAEVAAQHSSAWTEAEIHDRLRQEIYRLASHTPPPLDENGIPVKDPNSEGNLVEGISLGKGNMAEGGKGYREYRINVRIPASPLPNLVEFMERLQQSPQSLRIDAVELNRSPEGDLVGASVDITRIVADGASTRPSEQEEAAPSGVGRIALKASEWQAAGAGVRDAPADTALGAVEIAGEADEAMAFLTRSLPGGTVYEMIIDLAAAQGEVTLAVGLESEEVLFEGARQVTADGSIYRAQVQFTVPGQPDLNVKVKCPVLQIRGMGALVHVANVLIRKVAEV
;
A
#
# COMPACT_ATOMS: atom_id res chain seq x y z
N MET A 1 47.76 5.32 -41.02
CA MET A 1 48.47 6.34 -40.22
C MET A 1 49.44 5.77 -39.19
N ILE A 2 49.09 4.71 -38.44
CA ILE A 2 49.99 4.12 -37.43
C ILE A 2 51.27 3.53 -38.07
N ALA A 3 51.16 2.87 -39.22
CA ALA A 3 52.30 2.26 -39.92
C ALA A 3 53.36 3.27 -40.42
N SER A 4 52.95 4.45 -40.88
CA SER A 4 53.88 5.49 -41.35
C SER A 4 54.60 6.21 -40.20
N VAL A 5 53.95 6.30 -39.03
CA VAL A 5 54.56 6.83 -37.80
C VAL A 5 55.61 5.85 -37.25
N LEU A 6 55.32 4.55 -37.26
CA LEU A 6 56.27 3.51 -36.85
C LEU A 6 57.52 3.47 -37.74
N GLN A 7 57.37 3.61 -39.07
CA GLN A 7 58.51 3.68 -39.98
C GLN A 7 59.40 4.91 -39.74
N LYS A 8 58.81 6.09 -39.48
CA LYS A 8 59.58 7.31 -39.16
C LYS A 8 60.34 7.18 -37.84
N LEU A 9 59.72 6.58 -36.82
CA LEU A 9 60.37 6.30 -35.53
C LEU A 9 61.53 5.32 -35.68
N PHE A 10 61.39 4.31 -36.53
CA PHE A 10 62.46 3.33 -36.80
C PHE A 10 63.66 3.95 -37.53
N GLY A 11 63.41 4.85 -38.49
CA GLY A 11 64.46 5.61 -39.18
C GLY A 11 65.22 6.55 -38.24
N LEU A 12 64.51 7.25 -37.35
CA LEU A 12 65.12 8.07 -36.28
C LEU A 12 65.95 7.21 -35.32
N TRP A 13 65.48 6.01 -34.99
CA TRP A 13 66.17 5.07 -34.10
C TRP A 13 67.51 4.59 -34.65
N GLN A 14 67.61 4.35 -35.96
CA GLN A 14 68.85 3.91 -36.58
C GLN A 14 69.95 4.98 -36.57
N GLY A 15 69.58 6.27 -36.65
CA GLY A 15 70.52 7.40 -36.64
C GLY A 15 71.09 7.80 -35.28
N LEU A 16 70.57 7.25 -34.18
CA LEU A 16 71.01 7.57 -32.81
C LEU A 16 72.29 6.82 -32.42
N SER A 17 73.17 7.49 -31.65
CA SER A 17 74.38 6.90 -31.08
C SER A 17 74.05 5.86 -30.00
N ASP A 18 74.99 4.96 -29.69
CA ASP A 18 74.77 3.89 -28.69
C ASP A 18 74.45 4.42 -27.29
N ARG A 19 74.97 5.60 -26.92
CA ARG A 19 74.67 6.26 -25.65
C ARG A 19 73.22 6.76 -25.62
N GLU A 20 72.76 7.38 -26.71
CA GLU A 20 71.39 7.89 -26.81
C GLU A 20 70.38 6.74 -26.89
N LYS A 21 70.71 5.63 -27.55
CA LYS A 21 69.88 4.41 -27.56
C LYS A 21 69.73 3.81 -26.16
N ARG A 22 70.77 3.83 -25.31
CA ARG A 22 70.66 3.39 -23.90
C ARG A 22 69.78 4.32 -23.09
N LEU A 23 69.96 5.64 -23.24
CA LEU A 23 69.14 6.63 -22.55
C LEU A 23 67.66 6.49 -22.94
N ALA A 24 67.38 6.34 -24.24
CA ALA A 24 66.03 6.17 -24.76
C ALA A 24 65.35 4.87 -24.28
N LYS A 25 66.10 3.77 -24.12
CA LYS A 25 65.58 2.53 -23.51
C LYS A 25 65.23 2.73 -22.04
N LEU A 26 66.07 3.45 -21.29
CA LEU A 26 65.82 3.75 -19.87
C LEU A 26 64.60 4.65 -19.70
N THR A 27 64.44 5.69 -20.51
CA THR A 27 63.27 6.57 -20.46
C THR A 27 61.99 5.84 -20.90
N ALA A 28 62.05 4.98 -21.91
CA ALA A 28 60.91 4.14 -22.29
C ALA A 28 60.51 3.18 -21.18
N ALA A 29 61.48 2.52 -20.52
CA ALA A 29 61.20 1.67 -19.37
C ALA A 29 60.58 2.46 -18.21
N ALA A 30 61.10 3.66 -17.91
CA ALA A 30 60.53 4.54 -16.89
C ALA A 30 59.10 4.96 -17.22
N LEU A 31 58.80 5.28 -18.48
CA LEU A 31 57.44 5.59 -18.94
C LEU A 31 56.48 4.42 -18.77
N VAL A 32 56.89 3.21 -19.11
CA VAL A 32 56.07 2.00 -18.94
C VAL A 32 55.79 1.74 -17.47
N VAL A 33 56.79 1.86 -16.60
CA VAL A 33 56.61 1.71 -15.15
C VAL A 33 55.67 2.78 -14.62
N MET A 34 55.83 4.04 -15.03
CA MET A 34 54.92 5.12 -14.64
C MET A 34 53.48 4.82 -15.08
N ALA A 35 53.28 4.42 -16.33
CA ALA A 35 51.95 4.10 -16.85
C ALA A 35 51.31 2.93 -16.08
N ALA A 36 52.06 1.87 -15.80
CA ALA A 36 51.58 0.74 -15.00
C ALA A 36 51.18 1.17 -13.58
N LEU A 37 51.99 2.03 -12.95
CA LEU A 37 51.74 2.53 -11.61
C LEU A 37 50.50 3.44 -11.56
N THR A 38 50.29 4.29 -12.57
CA THR A 38 49.08 5.11 -12.68
C THR A 38 47.82 4.27 -12.89
N VAL A 39 47.90 3.23 -13.72
CA VAL A 39 46.78 2.29 -13.94
C VAL A 39 46.47 1.55 -12.65
N TYR A 40 47.49 1.06 -11.94
CA TYR A 40 47.33 0.39 -10.66
C TYR A 40 46.69 1.31 -9.60
N GLN A 41 47.18 2.54 -9.46
CA GLN A 41 46.60 3.52 -8.53
C GLN A 41 45.14 3.85 -8.86
N ARG A 42 44.80 4.00 -10.14
CA ARG A 42 43.40 4.21 -10.55
C ARG A 42 42.52 3.01 -10.27
N ALA A 43 43.02 1.80 -10.48
CA ALA A 43 42.28 0.57 -10.19
C ALA A 43 42.01 0.45 -8.68
N MET A 44 43.02 0.68 -7.84
CA MET A 44 42.88 0.69 -6.38
C MET A 44 41.87 1.73 -5.92
N ALA A 45 41.98 2.98 -6.37
CA ALA A 45 41.04 4.03 -5.99
C ALA A 45 39.59 3.69 -6.40
N ARG A 46 39.40 2.99 -7.52
CA ARG A 46 38.08 2.56 -7.97
C ARG A 46 37.54 1.37 -7.16
N MET A 47 38.40 0.49 -6.66
CA MET A 47 37.99 -0.56 -5.74
C MET A 47 37.58 0.02 -4.39
N ASP A 48 38.34 0.97 -3.85
CA ASP A 48 37.99 1.65 -2.59
C ASP A 48 36.64 2.38 -2.69
N ASP A 49 36.35 3.04 -3.83
CA ASP A 49 35.07 3.72 -4.08
C ASP A 49 33.89 2.74 -4.17
N LEU A 50 34.11 1.58 -4.79
CA LEU A 50 33.11 0.51 -4.85
C LEU A 50 32.85 -0.07 -3.45
N ASP A 51 33.90 -0.29 -2.65
CA ASP A 51 33.77 -0.81 -1.28
C ASP A 51 33.00 0.19 -0.39
N GLN A 52 33.29 1.50 -0.50
CA GLN A 52 32.52 2.52 0.21
C GLN A 52 31.05 2.56 -0.22
N THR A 53 30.79 2.39 -1.52
CA THR A 53 29.42 2.34 -2.05
C THR A 53 28.68 1.12 -1.52
N ILE A 54 29.34 -0.04 -1.48
CA ILE A 54 28.76 -1.28 -0.92
C ILE A 54 28.43 -1.08 0.55
N MET A 55 29.36 -0.56 1.36
CA MET A 55 29.12 -0.31 2.78
C MET A 55 27.92 0.61 3.01
N ARG A 56 27.81 1.69 2.22
CA ARG A 56 26.68 2.62 2.31
C ARG A 56 25.36 1.93 1.95
N LEU A 57 25.33 1.15 0.88
CA LEU A 57 24.13 0.43 0.47
C LEU A 57 23.72 -0.64 1.49
N GLU A 58 24.68 -1.30 2.14
CA GLU A 58 24.41 -2.22 3.24
C GLU A 58 23.79 -1.51 4.45
N GLU A 59 24.31 -0.34 4.82
CA GLU A 59 23.77 0.47 5.91
C GLU A 59 22.34 0.97 5.61
N ASP A 60 22.11 1.44 4.38
CA ASP A 60 20.79 1.86 3.90
C ASP A 60 19.79 0.68 3.94
N LEU A 61 20.21 -0.52 3.51
CA LEU A 61 19.39 -1.74 3.52
C LEU A 61 19.03 -2.15 4.95
N VAL A 62 19.99 -2.12 5.88
CA VAL A 62 19.74 -2.41 7.30
C VAL A 62 18.74 -1.40 7.89
N SER A 63 18.91 -0.11 7.58
CA SER A 63 18.00 0.95 8.01
C SER A 63 16.58 0.70 7.50
N TYR A 64 16.39 0.47 6.20
CA TYR A 64 15.06 0.20 5.64
C TYR A 64 14.44 -1.08 6.20
N THR A 65 15.23 -2.14 6.39
CA THR A 65 14.74 -3.38 7.01
C THR A 65 14.26 -3.12 8.43
N SER A 66 14.99 -2.32 9.20
CA SER A 66 14.57 -1.96 10.56
C SER A 66 13.29 -1.13 10.59
N GLN A 67 13.13 -0.20 9.63
CA GLN A 67 11.93 0.62 9.50
C GLN A 67 10.71 -0.21 9.08
N ILE A 68 10.88 -1.17 8.17
CA ILE A 68 9.83 -2.10 7.77
C ILE A 68 9.41 -2.97 8.97
N ALA A 69 10.36 -3.55 9.69
CA ALA A 69 10.07 -4.38 10.86
C ALA A 69 9.34 -3.57 11.95
N HIS A 70 9.75 -2.32 12.19
CA HIS A 70 9.07 -1.44 13.14
C HIS A 70 7.64 -1.11 12.68
N ARG A 71 7.46 -0.82 11.39
CA ARG A 71 6.16 -0.56 10.79
C ARG A 71 5.23 -1.76 10.91
N GLU A 72 5.68 -2.97 10.60
CA GLU A 72 4.86 -4.18 10.73
C GLU A 72 4.42 -4.44 12.17
N LEU A 73 5.30 -4.19 13.14
CA LEU A 73 4.96 -4.29 14.56
C LEU A 73 3.86 -3.30 14.93
N VAL A 74 4.01 -2.03 14.51
CA VAL A 74 3.01 -0.99 14.74
C VAL A 74 1.68 -1.32 14.05
N GLU A 75 1.71 -1.78 12.80
CA GLU A 75 0.51 -2.21 12.06
C GLU A 75 -0.21 -3.38 12.75
N SER A 76 0.53 -4.35 13.29
CA SER A 76 -0.07 -5.48 14.02
C SER A 76 -0.76 -5.04 15.32
N GLN A 77 -0.18 -4.08 16.04
CA GLN A 77 -0.79 -3.49 17.24
C GLN A 77 -2.06 -2.72 16.90
N TYR A 78 -2.07 -1.98 15.78
CA TYR A 78 -3.28 -1.31 15.31
C TYR A 78 -4.38 -2.29 14.94
N ALA A 79 -4.05 -3.40 14.26
CA ALA A 79 -5.01 -4.43 13.92
C ALA A 79 -5.61 -5.09 15.18
N GLU A 80 -4.80 -5.34 16.22
CA GLU A 80 -5.26 -5.91 17.49
C GLU A 80 -6.23 -4.97 18.23
N VAL A 81 -5.89 -3.69 18.35
CA VAL A 81 -6.77 -2.67 18.95
C VAL A 81 -8.07 -2.52 18.13
N ALA A 82 -7.97 -2.53 16.81
CA ALA A 82 -9.14 -2.48 15.94
C ALA A 82 -10.09 -3.66 16.17
N ALA A 83 -9.55 -4.88 16.32
CA ALA A 83 -10.32 -6.11 16.49
C ALA A 83 -11.15 -6.09 17.78
N GLN A 84 -10.62 -5.48 18.84
CA GLN A 84 -11.31 -5.33 20.13
C GLN A 84 -12.50 -4.36 20.06
N HIS A 85 -12.40 -3.30 19.26
CA HIS A 85 -13.34 -2.17 19.32
C HIS A 85 -14.35 -2.09 18.16
N SER A 86 -14.18 -2.85 17.07
CA SER A 86 -14.92 -2.55 15.84
C SER A 86 -15.29 -3.74 14.95
N SER A 87 -15.07 -4.98 15.39
CA SER A 87 -15.29 -6.18 14.57
C SER A 87 -16.75 -6.47 14.19
N ALA A 88 -17.74 -5.73 14.72
CA ALA A 88 -19.17 -6.03 14.54
C ALA A 88 -20.03 -4.88 14.00
N TRP A 89 -19.49 -3.70 13.70
CA TRP A 89 -20.30 -2.51 13.36
C TRP A 89 -20.30 -2.21 11.87
N THR A 90 -21.42 -1.74 11.33
CA THR A 90 -21.54 -1.28 9.95
C THR A 90 -20.93 0.11 9.76
N GLU A 91 -20.60 0.51 8.52
CA GLU A 91 -20.05 1.84 8.23
C GLU A 91 -20.95 3.00 8.68
N ALA A 92 -22.27 2.87 8.47
CA ALA A 92 -23.23 3.88 8.93
C ALA A 92 -23.23 4.01 10.45
N GLU A 93 -23.12 2.89 11.17
CA GLU A 93 -23.02 2.89 12.64
C GLU A 93 -21.69 3.46 13.13
N ILE A 94 -20.58 3.16 12.43
CA ILE A 94 -19.26 3.73 12.74
C ILE A 94 -19.30 5.25 12.59
N HIS A 95 -19.90 5.75 11.50
CA HIS A 95 -20.06 7.18 11.24
C HIS A 95 -20.94 7.86 12.28
N ASP A 96 -22.12 7.31 12.57
CA ASP A 96 -23.03 7.91 13.54
C ASP A 96 -22.48 7.86 14.97
N ARG A 97 -21.78 6.79 15.35
CA ARG A 97 -21.11 6.72 16.66
C ARG A 97 -19.94 7.69 16.75
N LEU A 98 -19.13 7.81 15.70
CA LEU A 98 -18.03 8.77 15.66
C LEU A 98 -18.57 10.20 15.78
N ARG A 99 -19.63 10.53 15.04
CA ARG A 99 -20.32 11.81 15.12
C ARG A 99 -20.85 12.07 16.54
N GLN A 100 -21.53 11.09 17.13
CA GLN A 100 -22.04 11.21 18.50
C GLN A 100 -20.91 11.41 19.51
N GLU A 101 -19.79 10.72 19.35
CA GLU A 101 -18.61 10.85 20.19
C GLU A 101 -17.96 12.24 20.06
N ILE A 102 -17.81 12.76 18.85
CA ILE A 102 -17.29 14.12 18.61
C ILE A 102 -18.19 15.17 19.28
N TYR A 103 -19.51 15.05 19.13
CA TYR A 103 -20.45 15.96 19.79
C TYR A 103 -20.48 15.80 21.32
N ARG A 104 -20.32 14.56 21.82
CA ARG A 104 -20.21 14.28 23.26
C ARG A 104 -19.01 15.00 23.85
N LEU A 105 -17.84 14.83 23.24
CA LEU A 105 -16.58 15.40 23.72
C LEU A 105 -16.54 16.94 23.59
N ALA A 106 -17.33 17.50 22.67
CA ALA A 106 -17.54 18.93 22.53
C ALA A 106 -18.43 19.54 23.63
N SER A 107 -19.04 18.74 24.51
CA SER A 107 -19.82 19.23 25.66
C SER A 107 -18.88 19.62 26.81
N HIS A 108 -19.25 20.60 27.64
CA HIS A 108 -18.42 20.98 28.80
C HIS A 108 -18.20 19.79 29.73
N THR A 109 -19.28 19.10 30.07
CA THR A 109 -19.27 17.86 30.83
C THR A 109 -19.78 16.73 29.93
N PRO A 110 -18.90 15.94 29.30
CA PRO A 110 -19.30 14.90 28.37
C PRO A 110 -19.97 13.76 29.15
N PRO A 111 -21.18 13.31 28.76
CA PRO A 111 -21.85 12.21 29.45
C PRO A 111 -21.01 10.94 29.43
N PRO A 112 -21.14 10.07 30.44
CA PRO A 112 -20.44 8.79 30.47
C PRO A 112 -20.91 7.88 29.34
N LEU A 113 -20.03 6.99 28.90
CA LEU A 113 -20.35 5.93 27.95
C LEU A 113 -20.90 4.70 28.68
N ASP A 114 -21.83 3.99 28.05
CA ASP A 114 -22.28 2.68 28.49
C ASP A 114 -21.29 1.56 28.13
N GLU A 115 -21.60 0.31 28.52
CA GLU A 115 -20.78 -0.88 28.24
C GLU A 115 -20.54 -1.12 26.73
N ASN A 116 -21.36 -0.51 25.85
CA ASN A 116 -21.27 -0.63 24.40
C ASN A 116 -20.64 0.60 23.73
N GLY A 117 -20.13 1.57 24.51
CA GLY A 117 -19.52 2.79 24.03
C GLY A 117 -20.51 3.83 23.51
N ILE A 118 -21.78 3.76 23.92
CA ILE A 118 -22.84 4.71 23.54
C ILE A 118 -23.03 5.75 24.65
N PRO A 119 -23.16 7.06 24.33
CA PRO A 119 -23.38 8.08 25.33
C PRO A 119 -24.70 7.88 26.07
N VAL A 120 -24.66 7.83 27.40
CA VAL A 120 -25.89 7.79 28.23
C VAL A 120 -26.60 9.13 28.08
N LYS A 121 -27.94 9.10 27.90
CA LYS A 121 -28.74 10.33 27.80
C LYS A 121 -28.76 11.06 29.14
N ASP A 122 -27.85 12.02 29.29
CA ASP A 122 -27.85 13.00 30.37
C ASP A 122 -28.22 14.37 29.79
N PRO A 123 -29.24 15.08 30.31
CA PRO A 123 -29.51 16.45 29.87
C PRO A 123 -28.30 17.34 30.15
N ASN A 124 -27.61 17.75 29.07
CA ASN A 124 -26.46 18.65 29.15
C ASN A 124 -26.87 19.97 29.82
N SER A 125 -26.49 20.13 31.08
CA SER A 125 -26.88 21.26 31.94
C SER A 125 -25.91 22.44 31.85
N GLU A 126 -24.71 22.21 31.32
CA GLU A 126 -23.60 23.19 31.29
C GLU A 126 -23.25 23.70 29.88
N GLY A 127 -23.91 23.18 28.85
CA GLY A 127 -23.70 23.61 27.46
C GLY A 127 -22.47 22.99 26.80
N ASN A 128 -22.02 23.57 25.67
CA ASN A 128 -20.94 23.03 24.86
C ASN A 128 -19.62 23.77 25.08
N LEU A 129 -18.53 23.02 25.23
CA LEU A 129 -17.15 23.51 25.26
C LEU A 129 -16.80 24.22 23.93
N VAL A 130 -17.31 23.65 22.84
CA VAL A 130 -17.16 24.16 21.47
C VAL A 130 -18.52 24.10 20.78
N GLU A 131 -19.05 25.27 20.40
CA GLU A 131 -20.34 25.37 19.73
C GLU A 131 -20.21 25.29 18.20
N GLY A 132 -21.31 24.96 17.51
CA GLY A 132 -21.40 25.10 16.05
C GLY A 132 -20.45 24.23 15.22
N ILE A 133 -19.98 23.11 15.78
CA ILE A 133 -19.13 22.15 15.06
C ILE A 133 -19.86 21.64 13.82
N SER A 134 -19.19 21.74 12.67
CA SER A 134 -19.66 21.17 11.41
C SER A 134 -18.77 20.01 11.00
N LEU A 135 -19.42 18.89 10.67
CA LEU A 135 -18.75 17.67 10.26
C LEU A 135 -18.82 17.56 8.74
N GLY A 136 -17.67 17.34 8.11
CA GLY A 136 -17.58 17.02 6.70
C GLY A 136 -18.19 15.66 6.37
N LYS A 137 -18.23 15.32 5.09
CA LYS A 137 -18.48 13.93 4.67
C LYS A 137 -17.24 13.12 5.05
N GLY A 138 -17.41 12.12 5.91
CA GLY A 138 -16.33 11.19 6.19
C GLY A 138 -16.14 10.23 5.02
N ASN A 139 -14.93 9.70 4.88
CA ASN A 139 -14.56 8.75 3.85
C ASN A 139 -13.89 7.54 4.50
N MET A 140 -14.32 6.34 4.10
CA MET A 140 -13.64 5.10 4.46
C MET A 140 -12.47 4.89 3.51
N ALA A 141 -11.26 5.00 4.02
CA ALA A 141 -10.04 4.66 3.33
C ALA A 141 -9.56 3.26 3.75
N GLU A 142 -8.95 2.54 2.82
CA GLU A 142 -8.25 1.31 3.15
C GLU A 142 -7.00 1.64 3.99
N GLY A 143 -6.87 0.97 5.14
CA GLY A 143 -5.71 1.09 6.02
C GLY A 143 -4.61 0.09 5.68
N GLY A 144 -3.86 -0.32 6.70
CA GLY A 144 -2.85 -1.39 6.63
C GLY A 144 -3.47 -2.80 6.68
N LYS A 145 -2.64 -3.81 6.92
CA LYS A 145 -3.11 -5.21 7.01
C LYS A 145 -4.09 -5.37 8.20
N GLY A 146 -5.35 -5.67 7.92
CA GLY A 146 -6.36 -6.07 8.92
C GLY A 146 -7.19 -4.93 9.53
N TYR A 147 -7.10 -3.71 9.00
CA TYR A 147 -7.93 -2.60 9.45
C TYR A 147 -8.23 -1.59 8.34
N ARG A 148 -9.30 -0.81 8.54
CA ARG A 148 -9.72 0.31 7.71
C ARG A 148 -9.64 1.60 8.51
N GLU A 149 -9.54 2.71 7.80
CA GLU A 149 -9.48 4.04 8.40
C GLU A 149 -10.71 4.84 7.96
N TYR A 150 -11.55 5.25 8.91
CA TYR A 150 -12.61 6.21 8.63
C TYR A 150 -12.13 7.62 8.93
N ARG A 151 -12.03 8.47 7.91
CA ARG A 151 -11.50 9.83 8.04
C ARG A 151 -12.64 10.83 7.96
N ILE A 152 -12.69 11.80 8.88
CA ILE A 152 -13.67 12.88 8.88
C ILE A 152 -12.99 14.22 9.18
N ASN A 153 -13.29 15.22 8.35
CA ASN A 153 -12.89 16.60 8.62
C ASN A 153 -13.91 17.26 9.55
N VAL A 154 -13.43 17.85 10.63
CA VAL A 154 -14.22 18.55 11.65
C VAL A 154 -13.84 20.01 11.62
N ARG A 155 -14.81 20.87 11.30
CA ARG A 155 -14.63 22.33 11.33
C ARG A 155 -15.25 22.90 12.58
N ILE A 156 -14.38 23.54 13.35
CA ILE A 156 -14.67 24.18 14.62
C ILE A 156 -14.71 25.68 14.39
N PRO A 157 -15.84 26.35 14.68
CA PRO A 157 -15.92 27.80 14.58
C PRO A 157 -15.10 28.48 15.68
N ALA A 158 -14.95 29.80 15.54
CA ALA A 158 -14.09 30.61 16.40
C ALA A 158 -14.46 30.45 17.88
N SER A 159 -13.58 29.82 18.66
CA SER A 159 -13.75 29.49 20.07
C SER A 159 -12.51 29.94 20.87
N PRO A 160 -12.59 30.08 22.21
CA PRO A 160 -11.41 30.32 23.02
C PRO A 160 -10.37 29.21 22.85
N LEU A 161 -9.09 29.58 22.66
CA LEU A 161 -8.01 28.61 22.48
C LEU A 161 -7.94 27.54 23.60
N PRO A 162 -8.16 27.84 24.89
CA PRO A 162 -8.17 26.82 25.94
C PRO A 162 -9.22 25.73 25.71
N ASN A 163 -10.42 26.12 25.25
CA ASN A 163 -11.50 25.18 24.97
C ASN A 163 -11.15 24.27 23.77
N LEU A 164 -10.48 24.80 22.76
CA LEU A 164 -9.99 24.00 21.64
C LEU A 164 -8.96 22.97 22.09
N VAL A 165 -8.00 23.38 22.93
CA VAL A 165 -6.97 22.48 23.46
C VAL A 165 -7.61 21.36 24.27
N GLU A 166 -8.50 21.70 25.20
CA GLU A 166 -9.21 20.72 26.02
C GLU A 166 -10.05 19.76 25.15
N PHE A 167 -10.70 20.27 24.11
CA PHE A 167 -11.44 19.43 23.17
C PHE A 167 -10.52 18.47 22.38
N MET A 168 -9.35 18.94 21.92
CA MET A 168 -8.37 18.09 21.24
C MET A 168 -7.78 17.02 22.16
N GLU A 169 -7.45 17.37 23.40
CA GLU A 169 -6.97 16.40 24.40
C GLU A 169 -8.01 15.31 24.66
N ARG A 170 -9.28 15.70 24.78
CA ARG A 170 -10.40 14.76 24.94
C ARG A 170 -10.60 13.85 23.72
N LEU A 171 -10.43 14.37 22.51
CA LEU A 171 -10.47 13.57 21.28
C LEU A 171 -9.36 12.51 21.27
N GLN A 172 -8.13 12.90 21.64
CA GLN A 172 -6.99 11.98 21.69
C GLN A 172 -7.11 10.92 22.79
N GLN A 173 -7.77 11.25 23.90
CA GLN A 173 -8.01 10.33 25.02
C GLN A 173 -9.30 9.49 24.86
N SER A 174 -10.01 9.64 23.74
CA SER A 174 -11.27 8.92 23.51
C SER A 174 -11.03 7.40 23.48
N PRO A 175 -11.90 6.60 24.13
CA PRO A 175 -11.82 5.14 24.08
C PRO A 175 -12.21 4.56 22.72
N GLN A 176 -12.62 5.39 21.74
CA GLN A 176 -12.97 4.95 20.38
C GLN A 176 -11.78 4.91 19.41
N SER A 177 -10.54 4.96 19.91
CA SER A 177 -9.30 4.90 19.12
C SER A 177 -9.27 5.94 17.99
N LEU A 178 -9.45 7.20 18.38
CA LEU A 178 -9.40 8.35 17.47
C LEU A 178 -7.95 8.85 17.33
N ARG A 179 -7.55 9.12 16.10
CA ARG A 179 -6.25 9.71 15.75
C ARG A 179 -6.50 11.08 15.12
N ILE A 180 -5.70 12.08 15.52
CA ILE A 180 -5.71 13.40 14.92
C ILE A 180 -4.56 13.45 13.91
N ASP A 181 -4.89 13.58 12.63
CA ASP A 181 -3.89 13.55 11.55
C ASP A 181 -3.41 14.95 11.15
N ALA A 182 -4.31 15.93 11.20
CA ALA A 182 -3.99 17.31 10.88
C ALA A 182 -4.83 18.27 11.72
N VAL A 183 -4.23 19.41 12.08
CA VAL A 183 -4.90 20.53 12.75
C VAL A 183 -4.46 21.81 12.08
N GLU A 184 -5.42 22.53 11.52
CA GLU A 184 -5.23 23.88 10.99
C GLU A 184 -5.94 24.88 11.89
N LEU A 185 -5.19 25.80 12.49
CA LEU A 185 -5.74 26.86 13.33
C LEU A 185 -5.81 28.17 12.55
N ASN A 186 -6.96 28.84 12.61
CA ASN A 186 -7.12 30.17 12.05
C ASN A 186 -7.49 31.18 13.15
N ARG A 187 -6.90 32.37 13.09
CA ARG A 187 -7.15 33.45 14.03
C ARG A 187 -7.18 34.77 13.28
N SER A 188 -8.19 35.59 13.52
CA SER A 188 -8.19 36.97 13.04
C SER A 188 -7.14 37.78 13.81
N PRO A 189 -6.31 38.63 13.15
CA PRO A 189 -5.29 39.43 13.84
C PRO A 189 -5.84 40.30 14.98
N GLU A 190 -7.12 40.68 14.90
CA GLU A 190 -7.79 41.58 15.85
C GLU A 190 -8.65 40.84 16.89
N GLY A 191 -8.76 39.51 16.80
CA GLY A 191 -9.64 38.71 17.67
C GLY A 191 -8.86 37.75 18.57
N ASP A 192 -9.46 37.37 19.69
CA ASP A 192 -8.91 36.36 20.62
C ASP A 192 -9.50 34.96 20.43
N LEU A 193 -10.47 34.84 19.53
CA LEU A 193 -11.09 33.57 19.17
C LEU A 193 -10.33 32.91 18.01
N VAL A 194 -10.18 31.59 18.11
CA VAL A 194 -9.45 30.76 17.15
C VAL A 194 -10.45 29.76 16.56
N GLY A 195 -10.54 29.66 15.25
CA GLY A 195 -11.23 28.57 14.58
C GLY A 195 -10.25 27.46 14.23
N ALA A 196 -10.76 26.25 14.01
CA ALA A 196 -9.92 25.10 13.69
C ALA A 196 -10.56 24.20 12.62
N SER A 197 -9.73 23.59 11.79
CA SER A 197 -10.08 22.48 10.91
C SER A 197 -9.23 21.28 11.31
N VAL A 198 -9.87 20.18 11.67
CA VAL A 198 -9.21 19.01 12.26
C VAL A 198 -9.58 17.77 11.45
N ASP A 199 -8.58 17.03 10.99
CA ASP A 199 -8.80 15.75 10.34
C ASP A 199 -8.67 14.63 11.38
N ILE A 200 -9.78 13.94 11.61
CA ILE A 200 -9.90 12.85 12.59
C ILE A 200 -10.01 11.53 11.85
N THR A 201 -9.16 10.58 12.21
CA THR A 201 -9.17 9.22 11.68
C THR A 201 -9.53 8.23 12.78
N ARG A 202 -10.48 7.35 12.50
CA ARG A 202 -10.84 6.22 13.36
C ARG A 202 -10.41 4.92 12.72
N ILE A 203 -9.78 4.04 13.50
CA ILE A 203 -9.35 2.72 13.06
C ILE A 203 -10.49 1.71 13.29
N VAL A 204 -10.78 0.89 12.27
CA VAL A 204 -11.90 -0.04 12.20
C VAL A 204 -11.37 -1.43 11.83
N ALA A 205 -11.72 -2.48 12.58
CA ALA A 205 -11.33 -3.85 12.22
C ALA A 205 -12.05 -4.35 10.97
N ASP A 206 -11.36 -5.16 10.18
CA ASP A 206 -11.81 -5.68 8.89
C ASP A 206 -12.98 -6.69 8.93
N GLY A 207 -13.69 -6.84 10.07
CA GLY A 207 -14.89 -7.67 10.22
C GLY A 207 -16.23 -6.92 10.04
N ALA A 208 -16.18 -5.59 9.91
CA ALA A 208 -17.36 -4.77 9.65
C ALA A 208 -17.96 -5.10 8.27
N SER A 209 -19.15 -5.73 8.25
CA SER A 209 -19.94 -5.97 7.03
C SER A 209 -20.23 -4.65 6.32
N THR A 210 -19.40 -4.29 5.34
CA THR A 210 -19.61 -3.10 4.52
C THR A 210 -20.45 -3.43 3.29
N ARG A 211 -21.63 -2.80 3.20
CA ARG A 211 -22.16 -2.35 1.91
C ARG A 211 -21.26 -1.22 1.39
N PRO A 212 -20.66 -1.34 0.20
CA PRO A 212 -19.91 -0.24 -0.42
C PRO A 212 -20.86 0.90 -0.82
N SER A 213 -20.47 2.13 -0.51
CA SER A 213 -21.10 3.34 -1.06
C SER A 213 -20.94 3.43 -2.59
N GLU A 214 -22.04 3.69 -3.29
CA GLU A 214 -22.25 3.64 -4.75
C GLU A 214 -21.46 4.65 -5.62
N GLN A 215 -20.34 5.21 -5.17
CA GLN A 215 -19.63 6.25 -5.93
C GLN A 215 -18.11 6.05 -5.95
N GLU A 216 -17.66 4.95 -6.56
CA GLU A 216 -16.34 4.91 -7.18
C GLU A 216 -16.53 4.39 -8.61
N GLU A 217 -16.44 5.31 -9.58
CA GLU A 217 -16.51 5.02 -11.00
C GLU A 217 -15.45 3.99 -11.38
N ALA A 218 -15.89 2.92 -12.08
CA ALA A 218 -15.01 1.94 -12.68
C ALA A 218 -14.06 2.66 -13.65
N ALA A 219 -12.77 2.74 -13.29
CA ALA A 219 -11.76 3.28 -14.18
C ALA A 219 -11.56 2.33 -15.38
N PRO A 220 -11.43 2.86 -16.61
CA PRO A 220 -11.19 2.05 -17.82
C PRO A 220 -9.76 1.49 -17.91
N SER A 221 -8.86 1.89 -17.02
CA SER A 221 -7.58 1.22 -16.79
C SER A 221 -7.82 -0.05 -15.98
N GLY A 222 -7.11 -1.15 -16.22
CA GLY A 222 -7.24 -2.40 -15.42
C GLY A 222 -6.89 -2.30 -13.93
N VAL A 223 -6.88 -1.09 -13.37
CA VAL A 223 -6.57 -0.67 -12.00
C VAL A 223 -7.82 0.04 -11.46
N GLY A 224 -8.19 -0.23 -10.22
CA GLY A 224 -9.40 0.23 -9.56
C GLY A 224 -10.28 -0.93 -9.11
N ARG A 225 -11.49 -0.61 -8.64
CA ARG A 225 -12.51 -1.60 -8.32
C ARG A 225 -13.04 -2.24 -9.60
N ILE A 226 -13.07 -3.55 -9.62
CA ILE A 226 -13.42 -4.35 -10.78
C ILE A 226 -14.87 -4.79 -10.67
N ALA A 227 -15.67 -4.49 -11.68
CA ALA A 227 -17.02 -5.04 -11.79
C ALA A 227 -16.94 -6.56 -12.01
N LEU A 228 -17.73 -7.31 -11.24
CA LEU A 228 -17.82 -8.75 -11.24
C LEU A 228 -19.08 -9.16 -12.01
N LYS A 229 -18.85 -9.75 -13.19
CA LYS A 229 -19.89 -10.38 -14.01
C LYS A 229 -19.39 -11.73 -14.47
N ALA A 230 -20.20 -12.77 -14.37
CA ALA A 230 -19.83 -14.12 -14.75
C ALA A 230 -19.31 -14.23 -16.19
N SER A 231 -19.84 -13.40 -17.11
CA SER A 231 -19.42 -13.36 -18.51
C SER A 231 -17.98 -12.90 -18.73
N GLU A 232 -17.36 -12.21 -17.76
CA GLU A 232 -15.97 -11.74 -17.86
C GLU A 232 -14.95 -12.77 -17.38
N TRP A 233 -15.41 -13.80 -16.65
CA TRP A 233 -14.54 -14.84 -16.12
C TRP A 233 -14.23 -15.89 -17.17
N GLN A 234 -12.98 -16.32 -17.19
CA GLN A 234 -12.55 -17.50 -17.92
C GLN A 234 -12.40 -18.64 -16.92
N ALA A 235 -12.95 -19.80 -17.25
CA ALA A 235 -12.92 -20.95 -16.37
C ALA A 235 -12.58 -22.23 -17.13
N ALA A 236 -11.81 -23.10 -16.47
CA ALA A 236 -11.48 -24.44 -16.92
C ALA A 236 -11.82 -25.42 -15.80
N GLY A 237 -12.77 -26.33 -16.04
CA GLY A 237 -13.26 -27.24 -15.00
C GLY A 237 -14.09 -26.56 -13.89
N ALA A 238 -14.45 -25.28 -14.02
CA ALA A 238 -15.32 -24.56 -13.11
C ALA A 238 -16.49 -23.89 -13.86
N GLY A 239 -17.63 -23.77 -13.18
CA GLY A 239 -18.77 -22.97 -13.61
C GLY A 239 -18.80 -21.64 -12.86
N VAL A 240 -19.00 -20.52 -13.57
CA VAL A 240 -19.13 -19.18 -12.97
C VAL A 240 -20.54 -18.65 -13.21
N ARG A 241 -21.16 -18.11 -12.16
CA ARG A 241 -22.52 -17.55 -12.20
C ARG A 241 -22.57 -16.22 -11.46
N ASP A 242 -23.44 -15.33 -11.91
CA ASP A 242 -23.71 -14.10 -11.18
C ASP A 242 -24.41 -14.46 -9.87
N ALA A 243 -23.87 -13.95 -8.77
CA ALA A 243 -24.45 -14.08 -7.45
C ALA A 243 -25.29 -12.84 -7.13
N PRO A 244 -26.36 -12.97 -6.32
CA PRO A 244 -27.10 -11.82 -5.85
C PRO A 244 -26.15 -10.90 -5.07
N ALA A 245 -26.05 -9.65 -5.52
CA ALA A 245 -25.22 -8.63 -4.91
C ALA A 245 -26.05 -7.37 -4.67
N ASP A 246 -25.89 -6.78 -3.48
CA ASP A 246 -26.47 -5.48 -3.12
C ASP A 246 -25.72 -4.30 -3.79
N THR A 247 -24.69 -4.57 -4.61
CA THR A 247 -23.77 -3.56 -5.15
C THR A 247 -23.84 -3.51 -6.68
N ALA A 248 -23.65 -2.32 -7.26
CA ALA A 248 -23.56 -2.15 -8.71
C ALA A 248 -22.31 -2.81 -9.33
N LEU A 249 -21.31 -3.15 -8.50
CA LEU A 249 -20.12 -3.89 -8.92
C LEU A 249 -20.41 -5.39 -9.08
N GLY A 250 -21.51 -5.92 -8.55
CA GLY A 250 -21.88 -7.33 -8.69
C GLY A 250 -21.05 -8.26 -7.79
N ALA A 251 -21.43 -9.54 -7.79
CA ALA A 251 -20.71 -10.63 -7.14
C ALA A 251 -20.82 -11.87 -8.02
N VAL A 252 -19.88 -12.80 -7.88
CA VAL A 252 -19.92 -14.07 -8.62
C VAL A 252 -19.76 -15.26 -7.69
N GLU A 253 -20.40 -16.35 -8.07
CA GLU A 253 -20.23 -17.66 -7.46
C GLU A 253 -19.51 -18.56 -8.47
N ILE A 254 -18.47 -19.24 -8.00
CA ILE A 254 -17.60 -20.11 -8.79
C ILE A 254 -17.67 -21.50 -8.17
N ALA A 255 -18.16 -22.46 -8.95
CA ALA A 255 -18.29 -23.84 -8.54
C ALA A 255 -17.28 -24.72 -9.29
N GLY A 256 -16.55 -25.57 -8.56
CA GLY A 256 -15.70 -26.60 -9.16
C GLY A 256 -16.55 -27.70 -9.80
N GLU A 257 -16.45 -27.88 -11.11
CA GLU A 257 -17.14 -28.94 -11.87
C GLU A 257 -16.22 -30.15 -12.14
N ALA A 258 -14.93 -30.02 -11.84
CA ALA A 258 -13.91 -31.07 -11.93
C ALA A 258 -13.07 -31.13 -10.64
N ASP A 259 -12.27 -32.19 -10.48
CA ASP A 259 -11.39 -32.37 -9.32
C ASP A 259 -10.30 -31.29 -9.21
N GLU A 260 -9.84 -30.79 -10.37
CA GLU A 260 -8.99 -29.61 -10.47
C GLU A 260 -9.67 -28.61 -11.41
N ALA A 261 -9.95 -27.43 -10.88
CA ALA A 261 -10.66 -26.38 -11.58
C ALA A 261 -9.94 -25.04 -11.42
N MET A 262 -10.09 -24.18 -12.41
CA MET A 262 -9.49 -22.85 -12.42
C MET A 262 -10.50 -21.82 -12.92
N ALA A 263 -10.55 -20.66 -12.27
CA ALA A 263 -11.30 -19.50 -12.74
C ALA A 263 -10.44 -18.23 -12.61
N PHE A 264 -10.43 -17.37 -13.62
CA PHE A 264 -9.63 -16.14 -13.60
C PHE A 264 -10.25 -15.00 -14.41
N LEU A 265 -9.81 -13.77 -14.10
CA LEU A 265 -10.08 -12.56 -14.88
C LEU A 265 -8.80 -12.11 -15.60
N THR A 266 -8.87 -11.86 -16.91
CA THR A 266 -7.76 -11.22 -17.63
C THR A 266 -7.83 -9.69 -17.45
N ARG A 267 -6.71 -9.08 -17.04
CA ARG A 267 -6.56 -7.63 -16.88
C ARG A 267 -5.30 -7.15 -17.61
N SER A 268 -5.39 -5.94 -18.15
CA SER A 268 -4.31 -5.28 -18.89
C SER A 268 -3.64 -4.26 -17.98
N LEU A 269 -2.41 -4.54 -17.54
CA LEU A 269 -1.67 -3.74 -16.55
C LEU A 269 -0.32 -3.31 -17.12
N PRO A 270 0.12 -2.05 -16.91
CA PRO A 270 1.48 -1.62 -17.26
C PRO A 270 2.56 -2.49 -16.59
N GLY A 271 3.52 -2.95 -17.38
CA GLY A 271 4.68 -3.71 -16.92
C GLY A 271 5.66 -2.87 -16.11
N GLY A 272 6.59 -3.54 -15.43
CA GLY A 272 7.61 -2.90 -14.59
C GLY A 272 7.06 -2.18 -13.36
N THR A 273 5.78 -2.40 -13.00
CA THR A 273 5.11 -1.74 -11.87
C THR A 273 4.66 -2.78 -10.86
N VAL A 274 4.76 -2.44 -9.57
CA VAL A 274 4.25 -3.25 -8.46
C VAL A 274 2.78 -2.92 -8.20
N TYR A 275 1.95 -3.96 -8.16
CA TYR A 275 0.53 -3.86 -7.87
C TYR A 275 0.18 -4.66 -6.62
N GLU A 276 -0.93 -4.26 -6.01
CA GLU A 276 -1.59 -5.01 -4.95
C GLU A 276 -3.01 -5.32 -5.42
N MET A 277 -3.35 -6.61 -5.39
CA MET A 277 -4.71 -7.09 -5.54
C MET A 277 -5.32 -7.33 -4.16
N ILE A 278 -6.49 -6.75 -3.94
CA ILE A 278 -7.31 -6.95 -2.74
C ILE A 278 -8.62 -7.60 -3.21
N ILE A 279 -8.98 -8.73 -2.62
CA ILE A 279 -10.16 -9.50 -3.00
C ILE A 279 -10.92 -9.95 -1.76
N ASP A 280 -12.24 -9.75 -1.77
CA ASP A 280 -13.15 -10.22 -0.73
C ASP A 280 -13.82 -11.50 -1.24
N LEU A 281 -13.51 -12.65 -0.64
CA LEU A 281 -14.01 -13.95 -1.06
C LEU A 281 -14.30 -14.92 0.10
N ALA A 282 -15.26 -15.81 -0.08
CA ALA A 282 -15.58 -16.88 0.85
C ALA A 282 -15.49 -18.23 0.14
N ALA A 283 -14.86 -19.22 0.76
CA ALA A 283 -14.91 -20.60 0.31
C ALA A 283 -15.84 -21.37 1.25
N ALA A 284 -16.95 -21.89 0.74
CA ALA A 284 -17.88 -22.66 1.56
C ALA A 284 -17.43 -24.12 1.72
N GLN A 285 -16.82 -24.68 0.66
CA GLN A 285 -16.38 -26.08 0.59
C GLN A 285 -15.19 -26.20 -0.39
N GLY A 286 -14.29 -27.15 -0.12
CA GLY A 286 -13.13 -27.46 -0.97
C GLY A 286 -11.88 -26.63 -0.68
N GLU A 287 -10.75 -27.04 -1.25
CA GLU A 287 -9.49 -26.31 -1.11
C GLU A 287 -9.37 -25.27 -2.22
N VAL A 288 -9.24 -23.99 -1.85
CA VAL A 288 -9.15 -22.88 -2.80
C VAL A 288 -7.84 -22.15 -2.59
N THR A 289 -7.09 -21.96 -3.67
CA THR A 289 -5.86 -21.16 -3.69
C THR A 289 -6.06 -19.94 -4.57
N LEU A 290 -5.88 -18.77 -3.98
CA LEU A 290 -5.87 -17.48 -4.65
C LEU A 290 -4.45 -17.14 -5.11
N ALA A 291 -4.31 -16.75 -6.36
CA ALA A 291 -3.04 -16.33 -6.93
C ALA A 291 -3.21 -15.26 -8.02
N VAL A 292 -2.08 -14.84 -8.59
CA VAL A 292 -1.97 -13.97 -9.77
C VAL A 292 -0.95 -14.60 -10.71
N GLY A 293 -1.09 -14.45 -12.02
CA GLY A 293 -0.11 -14.96 -12.98
C GLY A 293 -0.22 -14.30 -14.34
N LEU A 294 0.72 -14.59 -15.24
CA LEU A 294 0.64 -14.11 -16.62
C LEU A 294 -0.43 -14.85 -17.41
N GLU A 295 -1.03 -14.18 -18.40
CA GLU A 295 -1.98 -14.87 -19.30
C GLU A 295 -1.29 -15.98 -20.11
N SER A 296 -0.07 -15.72 -20.57
CA SER A 296 0.73 -16.60 -21.42
C SER A 296 1.43 -17.74 -20.68
N GLU A 297 1.45 -17.73 -19.35
CA GLU A 297 2.18 -18.71 -18.55
C GLU A 297 1.23 -19.47 -17.61
N GLU A 298 1.59 -20.72 -17.30
CA GLU A 298 0.94 -21.51 -16.25
C GLU A 298 1.53 -21.21 -14.87
N VAL A 299 2.75 -20.66 -14.84
CA VAL A 299 3.43 -20.28 -13.60
C VAL A 299 2.73 -19.08 -12.99
N LEU A 300 2.36 -19.22 -11.72
CA LEU A 300 1.78 -18.17 -10.92
C LEU A 300 2.90 -17.34 -10.27
N PHE A 301 2.63 -16.07 -10.05
CA PHE A 301 3.49 -15.21 -9.24
C PHE A 301 3.53 -15.72 -7.79
N GLU A 302 4.65 -15.42 -7.11
CA GLU A 302 4.80 -15.71 -5.68
C GLU A 302 3.72 -14.97 -4.86
N GLY A 303 3.38 -15.53 -3.69
CA GLY A 303 2.36 -14.94 -2.81
C GLY A 303 0.96 -15.55 -2.93
N ALA A 304 0.83 -16.73 -3.55
CA ALA A 304 -0.41 -17.48 -3.54
C ALA A 304 -0.89 -17.73 -2.09
N ARG A 305 -2.18 -17.53 -1.84
CA ARG A 305 -2.80 -17.70 -0.52
C ARG A 305 -3.85 -18.80 -0.56
N GLN A 306 -3.77 -19.72 0.39
CA GLN A 306 -4.84 -20.67 0.63
C GLN A 306 -6.01 -19.97 1.34
N VAL A 307 -7.22 -20.25 0.91
CA VAL A 307 -8.45 -19.69 1.48
C VAL A 307 -9.13 -20.76 2.32
N THR A 308 -9.47 -20.40 3.55
CA THR A 308 -10.10 -21.31 4.51
C THR A 308 -11.54 -21.61 4.10
N ALA A 309 -11.90 -22.89 4.10
CA ALA A 309 -13.21 -23.38 3.68
C ALA A 309 -14.23 -23.44 4.83
N ASP A 310 -14.56 -22.28 5.43
CA ASP A 310 -15.51 -22.17 6.54
C ASP A 310 -16.75 -21.33 6.18
N GLY A 311 -16.87 -20.88 4.93
CA GLY A 311 -17.96 -20.06 4.44
C GLY A 311 -17.92 -18.59 4.88
N SER A 312 -16.92 -18.18 5.66
CA SER A 312 -16.75 -16.78 6.05
C SER A 312 -16.11 -15.98 4.91
N ILE A 313 -16.48 -14.71 4.77
CA ILE A 313 -15.85 -13.80 3.80
C ILE A 313 -14.51 -13.33 4.36
N TYR A 314 -13.45 -13.55 3.59
CA TYR A 314 -12.09 -13.12 3.88
C TYR A 314 -11.63 -12.09 2.86
N ARG A 315 -10.95 -11.06 3.37
CA ARG A 315 -10.17 -10.15 2.53
C ARG A 315 -8.76 -10.70 2.38
N ALA A 316 -8.39 -11.09 1.17
CA ALA A 316 -7.03 -11.50 0.84
C ALA A 316 -6.31 -10.40 0.05
N GLN A 317 -5.03 -10.21 0.37
CA GLN A 317 -4.15 -9.25 -0.28
C GLN A 317 -2.96 -9.99 -0.88
N VAL A 318 -2.71 -9.76 -2.18
CA VAL A 318 -1.60 -10.34 -2.93
C VAL A 318 -0.88 -9.22 -3.65
N GLN A 319 0.38 -8.98 -3.26
CA GLN A 319 1.26 -8.05 -3.95
C GLN A 319 2.04 -8.78 -5.03
N PHE A 320 2.12 -8.20 -6.22
CA PHE A 320 2.83 -8.80 -7.35
C PHE A 320 3.47 -7.74 -8.24
N THR A 321 4.56 -8.13 -8.90
CA THR A 321 5.25 -7.28 -9.88
C THR A 321 4.91 -7.76 -11.27
N VAL A 322 4.39 -6.87 -12.13
CA VAL A 322 4.11 -7.23 -13.52
C VAL A 322 5.42 -7.15 -14.31
N PRO A 323 5.93 -8.26 -14.87
CA PRO A 323 7.17 -8.22 -15.65
C PRO A 323 6.95 -7.46 -16.96
N GLY A 324 7.95 -6.71 -17.41
CA GLY A 324 7.89 -5.95 -18.66
C GLY A 324 8.50 -4.57 -18.54
N GLN A 325 8.45 -3.80 -19.64
CA GLN A 325 8.86 -2.40 -19.62
C GLN A 325 7.77 -1.53 -18.99
N PRO A 326 8.16 -0.47 -18.24
CA PRO A 326 7.24 0.59 -17.83
C PRO A 326 6.39 1.07 -19.01
N ASP A 327 5.11 1.34 -18.75
CA ASP A 327 4.12 1.85 -19.72
C ASP A 327 3.71 0.90 -20.86
N LEU A 328 4.30 -0.30 -20.96
CA LEU A 328 3.80 -1.33 -21.87
C LEU A 328 2.77 -2.20 -21.15
N ASN A 329 1.54 -2.23 -21.66
CA ASN A 329 0.50 -3.07 -21.09
C ASN A 329 0.77 -4.57 -21.31
N VAL A 330 0.72 -5.33 -20.23
CA VAL A 330 0.85 -6.78 -20.18
C VAL A 330 -0.47 -7.38 -19.69
N LYS A 331 -0.87 -8.50 -20.30
CA LYS A 331 -2.07 -9.22 -19.88
C LYS A 331 -1.76 -10.18 -18.74
N VAL A 332 -2.47 -10.01 -17.64
CA VAL A 332 -2.29 -10.71 -16.38
C VAL A 332 -3.61 -11.38 -16.00
N LYS A 333 -3.56 -12.61 -15.50
CA LYS A 333 -4.69 -13.29 -14.85
C LYS A 333 -4.74 -12.83 -13.39
N CYS A 334 -5.73 -12.02 -13.04
CA CYS A 334 -5.85 -11.38 -11.73
C CYS A 334 -7.33 -11.09 -11.39
N PRO A 335 -7.94 -11.81 -10.43
CA PRO A 335 -7.41 -12.96 -9.67
C PRO A 335 -7.33 -14.25 -10.51
N VAL A 336 -6.54 -15.22 -10.02
CA VAL A 336 -6.62 -16.64 -10.37
C VAL A 336 -7.09 -17.41 -9.14
N LEU A 337 -8.15 -18.21 -9.30
CA LEU A 337 -8.65 -19.11 -8.28
C LEU A 337 -8.42 -20.55 -8.77
N GLN A 338 -7.55 -21.27 -8.06
CA GLN A 338 -7.36 -22.71 -8.23
C GLN A 338 -8.23 -23.42 -7.20
N ILE A 339 -9.15 -24.24 -7.67
CA ILE A 339 -10.16 -24.91 -6.87
C ILE A 339 -9.92 -26.41 -6.97
N ARG A 340 -9.76 -27.07 -5.82
CA ARG A 340 -9.64 -28.53 -5.73
C ARG A 340 -10.89 -29.14 -5.10
N GLY A 341 -11.40 -30.15 -5.78
CA GLY A 341 -12.57 -30.92 -5.39
C GLY A 341 -13.83 -30.50 -6.17
N MET A 342 -14.46 -31.50 -6.81
CA MET A 342 -15.76 -31.31 -7.45
C MET A 342 -16.82 -30.91 -6.41
N GLY A 343 -17.60 -29.87 -6.71
CA GLY A 343 -18.61 -29.30 -5.80
C GLY A 343 -18.08 -28.24 -4.83
N ALA A 344 -16.78 -27.92 -4.86
CA ALA A 344 -16.23 -26.77 -4.15
C ALA A 344 -16.89 -25.47 -4.60
N LEU A 345 -17.16 -24.56 -3.66
CA LEU A 345 -17.92 -23.35 -3.90
C LEU A 345 -17.18 -22.13 -3.36
N VAL A 346 -16.95 -21.15 -4.24
CA VAL A 346 -16.28 -19.89 -3.94
C VAL A 346 -17.19 -18.73 -4.28
N HIS A 347 -17.45 -17.87 -3.32
CA HIS A 347 -18.16 -16.61 -3.52
C HIS A 347 -17.15 -15.47 -3.56
N VAL A 348 -17.17 -14.67 -4.62
CA VAL A 348 -16.32 -13.48 -4.77
C VAL A 348 -17.20 -12.24 -4.79
N ALA A 349 -17.02 -11.38 -3.79
CA ALA A 349 -17.85 -10.21 -3.57
C ALA A 349 -17.21 -8.91 -4.06
N ASN A 350 -15.87 -8.84 -4.14
CA ASN A 350 -15.17 -7.63 -4.53
C ASN A 350 -13.74 -7.93 -5.00
N VAL A 351 -13.26 -7.20 -6.00
CA VAL A 351 -11.87 -7.23 -6.47
C VAL A 351 -11.40 -5.80 -6.72
N LEU A 352 -10.27 -5.43 -6.14
CA LEU A 352 -9.58 -4.15 -6.32
C LEU A 352 -8.13 -4.40 -6.72
N ILE A 353 -7.66 -3.70 -7.75
CA ILE A 353 -6.25 -3.69 -8.14
C ILE A 353 -5.73 -2.26 -7.98
N ARG A 354 -4.65 -2.05 -7.24
CA ARG A 354 -4.03 -0.72 -7.10
C ARG A 354 -2.52 -0.75 -7.33
N LYS A 355 -1.97 0.37 -7.79
CA LYS A 355 -0.52 0.55 -7.86
C LYS A 355 0.02 0.75 -6.45
N VAL A 356 1.10 0.06 -6.11
CA VAL A 356 1.88 0.35 -4.90
C VAL A 356 2.89 1.41 -5.30
N ALA A 357 2.83 2.59 -4.67
CA ALA A 357 3.85 3.61 -4.90
C ALA A 357 5.20 3.05 -4.48
N GLU A 358 6.19 3.07 -5.39
CA GLU A 358 7.59 2.89 -5.01
C GLU A 358 7.95 4.04 -4.06
N VAL A 359 8.40 3.70 -2.85
CA VAL A 359 8.90 4.66 -1.84
C VAL A 359 10.31 5.08 -2.21
#